data_AF-A0A2G2UUW4-F1
#
_entry.id   AF-A0A2G2UUW4-F1
#
_cell.length_a   1.000
_cell.length_b   1.000
_cell.length_c   1.000
_cell.angle_alpha   90.00
_cell.angle_beta   90.00
_cell.angle_gamma   90.00
#
_symmetry.space_group_name_H-M   'P 1'
#
loop_
_entity.id
_entity.type
_entity.pdbx_description
1 polymer ?
#
loop_
_entity_poly.entity_id
_entity_poly.type
_entity_poly.pdbx_seq_one_letter_code
_entity_poly.pdbx_strand_id
1 'polypeptide(L)'
;MEVLASLPAEEKVILVGHSLGGVTLALAADKFPHKISVAVFVTAFMPDTTHRPSFVLEQYCEKIGKEDDSWLDTQFSQCDESNPSHISMLFGREFLTIKLYQLCPPEDLELAKMLVRPGSMFIDNLSKETLDDPKLSR
;
A
#
# COMPACT_ATOMS: atom_id res chain seq x y z
N MET A 1 -11.45 -8.32 3.08
CA MET A 1 -11.25 -9.32 2.00
C MET A 1 -12.55 -10.03 1.62
N GLU A 2 -13.71 -9.38 1.77
CA GLU A 2 -15.02 -10.02 1.59
C GLU A 2 -15.25 -10.50 0.15
N VAL A 3 -14.79 -9.73 -0.84
CA VAL A 3 -14.90 -10.07 -2.26
C VAL A 3 -14.28 -11.43 -2.58
N LEU A 4 -13.05 -11.69 -2.14
CA LEU A 4 -12.39 -12.98 -2.37
C LEU A 4 -13.04 -14.09 -1.56
N ALA A 5 -13.50 -13.80 -0.34
CA ALA A 5 -14.20 -14.78 0.49
C ALA A 5 -15.51 -15.24 -0.17
N SER A 6 -16.25 -14.34 -0.83
CA SER A 6 -17.52 -14.66 -1.49
C SER A 6 -17.42 -15.40 -2.83
N LEU A 7 -16.22 -15.49 -3.42
CA LEU A 7 -16.05 -16.21 -4.70
C LEU A 7 -16.34 -17.72 -4.53
N PRO A 8 -17.03 -18.36 -5.49
CA PRO A 8 -17.12 -19.82 -5.59
C PRO A 8 -15.74 -20.50 -5.62
N ALA A 9 -15.68 -21.78 -5.26
CA ALA A 9 -14.41 -22.51 -5.17
C ALA A 9 -13.73 -22.71 -6.54
N GLU A 10 -14.54 -22.76 -7.60
CA GLU A 10 -14.11 -23.01 -8.98
C GLU A 10 -13.67 -21.74 -9.70
N GLU A 11 -13.97 -20.56 -9.14
CA GLU A 11 -13.64 -19.27 -9.74
C GLU A 11 -12.29 -18.75 -9.27
N LYS A 12 -11.52 -18.23 -10.23
CA LYS A 12 -10.26 -17.55 -9.96
C LYS A 12 -10.26 -16.16 -10.56
N VAL A 13 -9.60 -15.24 -9.86
CA VAL A 13 -9.45 -13.86 -10.32
C VAL A 13 -8.01 -13.52 -10.67
N ILE A 14 -7.86 -12.48 -11.47
CA ILE A 14 -6.61 -11.77 -11.64
C ILE A 14 -6.65 -10.58 -10.71
N LEU A 15 -5.71 -10.49 -9.77
CA LEU A 15 -5.58 -9.33 -8.91
C LEU A 15 -4.55 -8.38 -9.49
N VAL A 16 -4.89 -7.09 -9.51
CA VAL A 16 -4.00 -6.02 -9.96
C VAL A 16 -3.90 -4.99 -8.85
N GLY A 17 -2.69 -4.81 -8.31
CA GLY A 17 -2.39 -3.88 -7.23
C GLY A 17 -1.47 -2.77 -7.74
N HIS A 18 -1.87 -1.52 -7.54
CA HIS A 18 -1.07 -0.34 -7.88
C HIS A 18 -0.50 0.31 -6.62
N SER A 19 0.77 0.75 -6.66
CA SER A 19 1.42 1.45 -5.55
C SER A 19 1.31 0.68 -4.21
N LEU A 20 0.73 1.28 -3.16
CA LEU A 20 0.46 0.63 -1.87
C LEU A 20 -0.49 -0.58 -1.96
N GLY A 21 -1.32 -0.64 -3.00
CA GLY A 21 -2.22 -1.77 -3.24
C GLY A 21 -1.50 -3.11 -3.39
N GLY A 22 -0.20 -3.11 -3.72
CA GLY A 22 0.60 -4.34 -3.76
C GLY A 22 0.71 -5.05 -2.41
N VAL A 23 0.74 -4.32 -1.29
CA VAL A 23 0.76 -4.92 0.06
C VAL A 23 -0.55 -5.65 0.35
N THR A 24 -1.69 -5.01 0.06
CA THR A 24 -3.01 -5.63 0.19
C THR A 24 -3.16 -6.84 -0.73
N LEU A 25 -2.62 -6.75 -1.95
CA LEU A 25 -2.63 -7.84 -2.91
C LEU A 25 -1.80 -9.04 -2.42
N ALA A 26 -0.64 -8.82 -1.83
CA ALA A 26 0.18 -9.90 -1.25
C ALA A 26 -0.57 -10.60 -0.10
N LEU A 27 -1.20 -9.84 0.79
CA LEU A 27 -2.03 -10.41 1.86
C LEU A 27 -3.21 -11.23 1.32
N ALA A 28 -3.82 -10.79 0.21
CA ALA A 28 -4.86 -11.55 -0.46
C ALA A 28 -4.33 -12.86 -1.06
N ALA A 29 -3.14 -12.82 -1.68
CA ALA A 29 -2.47 -13.99 -2.24
C ALA A 29 -2.10 -15.03 -1.18
N ASP A 30 -1.69 -14.60 0.01
CA ASP A 30 -1.41 -15.51 1.13
C ASP A 30 -2.68 -16.13 1.70
N LYS A 31 -3.77 -15.36 1.83
CA LYS A 31 -5.02 -15.85 2.43
C LYS A 31 -5.88 -16.69 1.47
N PHE A 32 -5.85 -16.39 0.17
CA PHE A 32 -6.71 -17.05 -0.82
C PHE A 32 -5.93 -17.50 -2.06
N PRO A 33 -4.81 -18.24 -1.92
CA PRO A 33 -3.94 -18.60 -3.04
C PRO A 33 -4.67 -19.40 -4.11
N HIS A 34 -5.65 -20.22 -3.72
CA HIS A 34 -6.44 -21.04 -4.65
C HIS A 34 -7.44 -20.23 -5.49
N LYS A 35 -7.81 -19.02 -5.06
CA LYS A 35 -8.76 -18.14 -5.74
C LYS A 35 -8.09 -17.12 -6.65
N ILE A 36 -6.75 -17.09 -6.70
CA ILE A 36 -5.99 -16.12 -7.48
C ILE A 36 -5.23 -16.87 -8.57
N SER A 37 -5.51 -16.52 -9.82
CA SER A 37 -4.83 -17.08 -10.99
C SER A 37 -3.46 -16.43 -11.18
N VAL A 38 -3.43 -15.09 -11.10
CA VAL A 38 -2.20 -14.30 -11.17
C VAL A 38 -2.36 -13.02 -10.36
N ALA A 39 -1.25 -12.59 -9.76
CA ALA A 39 -1.08 -11.36 -9.01
C ALA A 39 -0.19 -10.41 -9.81
N VAL A 40 -0.72 -9.25 -10.20
CA VAL A 40 -0.03 -8.24 -11.01
C VAL A 40 0.27 -7.01 -10.17
N PHE A 41 1.55 -6.67 -10.04
CA PHE A 41 2.04 -5.52 -9.30
C PHE A 41 2.40 -4.39 -10.27
N VAL A 42 1.58 -3.35 -10.33
CA VAL A 42 1.78 -2.20 -11.22
C VAL A 42 2.44 -1.09 -10.43
N THR A 43 3.74 -0.87 -10.65
CA THR A 43 4.54 0.15 -9.92
C THR A 43 4.23 0.13 -8.41
N ALA A 44 4.15 -1.08 -7.87
CA ALA A 44 3.60 -1.35 -6.54
C ALA A 44 4.67 -1.88 -5.59
N PHE A 45 4.42 -1.71 -4.30
CA PHE A 45 5.22 -2.38 -3.27
C PHE A 45 4.91 -3.87 -3.30
N MET A 46 5.93 -4.69 -3.54
CA MET A 46 5.83 -6.15 -3.59
C MET A 46 6.61 -6.72 -2.40
N PRO A 47 5.92 -7.10 -1.30
CA PRO A 47 6.54 -7.84 -0.21
C PRO A 47 7.15 -9.17 -0.71
N ASP A 48 8.23 -9.60 -0.08
CA ASP A 48 8.80 -10.92 -0.27
C ASP A 48 8.42 -11.85 0.90
N THR A 49 8.78 -13.13 0.79
CA THR A 49 8.47 -14.17 1.79
C THR A 49 9.62 -14.45 2.76
N THR A 50 10.66 -13.61 2.77
CA THR A 50 11.87 -13.79 3.59
C THR A 50 12.01 -12.75 4.69
N HIS A 51 11.51 -11.54 4.44
CA HIS A 51 11.53 -10.42 5.38
C HIS A 51 10.14 -10.18 5.96
N ARG A 52 10.07 -9.39 7.03
CA ARG A 52 8.79 -8.94 7.60
C ARG A 52 8.00 -8.14 6.55
N PRO A 53 6.65 -8.15 6.58
CA PRO A 53 5.83 -7.47 5.56
C PRO A 53 6.11 -5.97 5.37
N SER A 54 6.56 -5.26 6.41
CA SER A 54 6.93 -3.84 6.31
C SER A 54 8.23 -3.57 5.56
N PHE A 55 9.08 -4.56 5.33
CA PHE A 55 10.46 -4.37 4.86
C PHE A 55 10.54 -3.54 3.57
N VAL A 56 9.71 -3.85 2.57
CA VAL A 56 9.73 -3.11 1.30
C VAL A 56 9.34 -1.62 1.47
N LEU A 57 8.48 -1.32 2.43
CA LEU A 57 8.05 0.06 2.74
C LEU A 57 9.13 0.80 3.55
N GLU A 58 9.78 0.12 4.50
CA GLU A 58 10.91 0.64 5.26
C GLU A 58 12.05 1.02 4.30
N GLN A 59 12.44 0.11 3.41
CA GLN A 59 13.48 0.35 2.40
C GLN A 59 13.14 1.51 1.47
N TYR A 60 11.86 1.69 1.13
CA TYR A 60 11.41 2.83 0.34
C TYR A 60 11.53 4.14 1.12
N CYS A 61 11.03 4.18 2.36
CA CYS A 61 11.10 5.36 3.21
C CYS A 61 12.54 5.77 3.52
N GLU A 62 13.44 4.81 3.75
CA GLU A 62 14.86 5.07 3.96
C GLU A 62 15.56 5.65 2.71
N LYS A 63 15.15 5.24 1.51
CA LYS A 63 15.69 5.78 0.26
C LYS A 63 15.15 7.19 0.00
N ILE A 64 13.83 7.36 0.12
CA ILE A 64 13.13 8.61 -0.16
C ILE A 64 13.44 9.69 0.89
N GLY A 65 13.68 9.30 2.15
CA GLY A 65 14.08 10.22 3.22
C GLY A 65 15.51 10.75 3.11
N LYS A 66 16.31 10.27 2.15
CA LYS A 66 17.64 10.82 1.84
C LYS A 66 17.60 11.92 0.77
N GLU A 67 16.47 12.11 0.12
CA GLU A 67 16.26 13.16 -0.87
C GLU A 67 15.53 14.32 -0.20
N ASP A 68 16.14 15.50 -0.21
CA ASP A 68 15.48 16.74 0.21
C ASP A 68 14.23 16.95 -0.67
N ASP A 69 13.13 17.37 -0.05
CA ASP A 69 11.82 17.68 -0.68
C ASP A 69 11.11 16.52 -1.40
N SER A 70 11.47 15.26 -1.13
CA SER A 70 10.89 14.11 -1.84
C SER A 70 9.37 13.97 -1.70
N TRP A 71 8.83 14.35 -0.54
CA TRP A 71 7.40 14.33 -0.21
C TRP A 71 6.66 15.65 -0.46
N LEU A 72 7.37 16.73 -0.81
CA LEU A 72 6.79 18.07 -1.07
C LEU A 72 5.79 18.48 0.03
N ASP A 73 4.57 18.85 -0.36
CA ASP A 73 3.48 19.29 0.53
C ASP A 73 2.65 18.13 1.12
N THR A 74 3.14 16.90 1.06
CA THR A 74 2.47 15.74 1.71
C THR A 74 2.46 15.92 3.22
N GLN A 75 1.27 15.75 3.80
CA GLN A 75 1.07 15.91 5.24
C GLN A 75 1.17 14.56 5.94
N PHE A 76 1.95 14.51 7.02
CA PHE A 76 2.02 13.38 7.93
C PHE A 76 1.49 13.81 9.29
N SER A 77 0.57 13.04 9.87
CA SER A 77 0.00 13.34 11.18
C SER A 77 -0.25 12.07 11.98
N GLN A 78 -0.19 12.17 13.31
CA GLN A 78 -0.55 11.06 14.18
C GLN A 78 -2.07 10.85 14.16
N CYS A 79 -2.50 9.60 13.99
CA CYS A 79 -3.91 9.24 13.98
C CYS A 79 -4.54 9.31 15.39
N ASP A 80 -3.76 8.94 16.41
CA ASP A 80 -4.20 8.84 17.80
C ASP A 80 -3.04 9.20 18.72
N GLU A 81 -3.29 10.08 19.70
CA GLU A 81 -2.32 10.46 20.72
C GLU A 81 -1.89 9.26 21.59
N SER A 82 -2.77 8.26 21.73
CA SER A 82 -2.50 7.04 22.50
C SER A 82 -1.62 6.03 21.75
N ASN A 83 -1.52 6.15 20.42
CA ASN A 83 -0.70 5.30 19.57
C ASN A 83 0.14 6.12 18.57
N PRO A 84 1.23 6.75 19.04
CA PRO A 84 2.00 7.71 18.26
C PRO A 84 2.71 7.11 17.03
N SER A 85 2.79 5.78 16.92
CA SER A 85 3.34 5.08 15.76
C SER A 85 2.36 4.96 14.59
N HIS A 86 1.06 5.23 14.82
CA HIS A 86 0.06 5.21 13.76
C HIS A 86 0.05 6.56 13.03
N ILE A 87 0.78 6.62 11.93
CA ILE A 87 0.90 7.83 11.10
C ILE A 87 -0.09 7.78 9.93
N SER A 88 -0.90 8.82 9.81
CA SER A 88 -1.68 9.11 8.61
C SER A 88 -0.85 9.93 7.63
N MET A 89 -1.13 9.74 6.33
CA MET A 89 -0.49 10.42 5.22
C MET A 89 -1.58 10.95 4.29
N LEU A 90 -1.49 12.23 3.94
CA LEU A 90 -2.33 12.87 2.94
C LEU A 90 -1.44 13.53 1.88
N PHE A 91 -1.51 13.03 0.64
CA PHE A 91 -0.81 13.66 -0.47
C PHE A 91 -1.32 15.08 -0.68
N GLY A 92 -0.37 16.02 -0.72
CA GLY A 92 -0.64 17.40 -1.04
C GLY A 92 -0.82 17.63 -2.55
N ARG A 93 -1.23 18.84 -2.91
CA ARG A 93 -1.54 19.19 -4.30
C ARG A 93 -0.26 19.28 -5.13
N GLU A 94 0.82 19.78 -4.55
CA GLU A 94 2.11 19.88 -5.21
C GLU A 94 2.69 18.49 -5.47
N PHE A 95 2.63 17.61 -4.47
CA PHE A 95 3.04 16.21 -4.61
C PHE A 95 2.25 15.48 -5.70
N LEU A 96 0.92 15.59 -5.71
CA LEU A 96 0.09 15.01 -6.76
C LEU A 96 0.49 15.52 -8.15
N THR A 97 0.71 16.83 -8.29
CA THR A 97 1.01 17.46 -9.59
C THR A 97 2.39 17.06 -10.12
N ILE A 98 3.41 17.09 -9.26
CA ILE A 98 4.81 16.96 -9.69
C ILE A 98 5.28 15.49 -9.71
N LYS A 99 4.78 14.67 -8.79
CA LYS A 99 5.31 13.30 -8.58
C LYS A 99 4.39 12.19 -9.11
N LEU A 100 3.08 12.40 -9.17
CA LEU A 100 2.11 11.35 -9.51
C LEU A 100 1.39 11.56 -10.84
N TYR A 101 0.98 12.80 -11.15
CA TYR A 101 0.13 13.14 -12.31
C TYR A 101 0.84 14.02 -13.34
N GLN A 102 2.17 14.13 -13.31
CA GLN A 102 2.95 15.04 -14.15
C GLN A 102 2.85 14.73 -15.66
N LEU A 103 2.40 13.54 -16.04
CA LEU A 103 2.14 13.13 -17.42
C LEU A 103 0.65 12.86 -17.72
N CYS A 104 -0.23 13.14 -16.76
CA CYS A 104 -1.66 12.93 -16.90
C CYS A 104 -2.33 14.18 -17.52
N PRO A 105 -3.49 14.03 -18.17
CA PRO A 105 -4.37 15.13 -18.50
C PRO A 105 -4.75 15.96 -17.26
N PRO A 106 -4.99 17.27 -17.40
CA PRO A 106 -5.41 18.13 -16.28
C PRO A 106 -6.67 17.64 -15.56
N GLU A 107 -7.60 17.03 -16.28
CA GLU A 107 -8.86 16.51 -15.73
C GLU A 107 -8.64 15.41 -14.69
N ASP A 108 -7.66 14.53 -14.92
CA ASP A 108 -7.31 13.46 -13.97
C ASP A 108 -6.68 14.02 -12.69
N LEU A 109 -5.84 15.06 -12.82
CA LEU A 109 -5.25 15.74 -11.67
C LEU A 109 -6.32 16.45 -10.83
N GLU A 110 -7.27 17.14 -11.46
CA GLU A 110 -8.36 17.81 -10.73
C GLU A 110 -9.27 16.79 -10.05
N LEU A 111 -9.59 15.68 -10.71
CA LEU A 111 -10.33 14.58 -10.11
C LEU A 111 -9.58 14.00 -8.90
N ALA A 112 -8.27 13.80 -9.01
CA ALA A 112 -7.44 13.31 -7.91
C ALA A 112 -7.46 14.27 -6.71
N LYS A 113 -7.34 15.58 -6.93
CA LYS A 113 -7.42 16.61 -5.87
C LYS A 113 -8.77 16.59 -5.15
N MET A 114 -9.86 16.25 -5.84
CA MET A 114 -11.20 16.17 -5.26
C MET A 114 -11.44 14.88 -4.45
N LEU A 115 -10.78 13.79 -4.83
CA LEU A 115 -11.04 12.45 -4.28
C LEU A 115 -9.98 11.94 -3.30
N VAL A 116 -8.78 12.54 -3.28
CA VAL A 116 -7.71 12.12 -2.36
C VAL A 116 -8.17 12.24 -0.91
N ARG A 117 -7.84 11.22 -0.11
CA ARG A 117 -8.17 11.13 1.31
C ARG A 117 -6.95 10.66 2.09
N PRO A 118 -6.88 10.97 3.40
CA PRO A 118 -5.81 10.45 4.24
C PRO A 118 -5.80 8.92 4.24
N GLY A 119 -4.62 8.33 4.14
CA GLY A 119 -4.36 6.90 4.27
C GLY A 119 -3.21 6.64 5.24
N SER A 120 -2.75 5.39 5.32
CA SER A 120 -1.54 5.04 6.07
C SER A 120 -0.77 3.94 5.33
N MET A 121 0.55 3.93 5.49
CA MET A 121 1.39 2.82 5.05
C MET A 121 1.39 1.67 6.06
N PHE A 122 0.83 1.86 7.27
CA PHE A 122 0.72 0.84 8.32
C PHE A 122 2.07 0.17 8.69
N ILE A 123 3.19 0.89 8.54
CA ILE A 123 4.55 0.34 8.75
C ILE A 123 4.69 -0.27 10.14
N ASP A 124 4.20 0.39 11.19
CA ASP A 124 4.28 -0.10 12.57
C ASP A 124 3.45 -1.38 12.79
N ASN A 125 2.29 -1.51 12.14
CA ASN A 125 1.51 -2.75 12.22
C ASN A 125 2.21 -3.88 11.47
N LEU A 126 2.65 -3.60 10.23
CA LEU A 126 3.28 -4.58 9.35
C LEU A 126 4.68 -5.03 9.83
N SER A 127 5.35 -4.25 10.67
CA SER A 127 6.66 -4.61 11.23
C SER A 127 6.56 -5.57 12.41
N LYS A 128 5.39 -5.62 13.06
CA LYS A 128 5.08 -6.52 14.17
C LYS A 128 4.54 -7.87 13.72
N GLU A 129 4.05 -7.96 12.47
CA GLU A 129 3.63 -9.20 11.86
C GLU A 129 4.85 -10.09 11.56
N THR A 130 4.87 -11.29 12.13
CA THR A 130 5.88 -12.31 11.86
C THR A 130 5.36 -13.32 10.84
N LEU A 131 6.21 -13.75 9.90
CA LEU A 131 5.88 -14.81 8.93
C LEU A 131 5.49 -16.15 9.59
N ASP A 132 5.84 -16.34 10.87
CA ASP A 132 5.55 -17.53 11.68
C ASP A 132 4.26 -17.41 12.52
N ASP A 133 3.39 -16.41 12.29
CA ASP A 133 2.11 -16.37 12.99
C ASP A 133 1.27 -17.60 12.59
N PRO A 134 0.83 -18.46 13.54
CA PRO A 134 0.00 -19.63 13.25
C PRO A 134 -1.35 -19.33 12.57
N LYS A 135 -1.74 -18.06 12.44
CA LYS A 135 -2.89 -17.61 11.63
C LYS A 135 -2.54 -17.34 10.15
N LEU A 136 -1.26 -17.33 9.81
CA LEU A 136 -0.70 -17.10 8.46
C LEU A 136 0.22 -18.24 8.00
N SER A 137 0.74 -19.08 8.90
CA SER A 137 1.40 -20.32 8.55
C SER A 137 0.37 -21.40 8.18
N ARG A 138 0.59 -22.04 7.03
CA ARG A 138 -0.20 -23.17 6.50
C ARG A 138 -0.61 -24.22 7.54
#